data_AF-A0A4D4L528-F1
#
_entry.id   AF-A0A4D4L528-F1
#
_cell.length_a   1.000
_cell.length_b   1.000
_cell.length_c   1.000
_cell.angle_alpha   90.00
_cell.angle_beta   90.00
_cell.angle_gamma   90.00
#
_symmetry.space_group_name_H-M   'P 1'
#
loop_
_entity.id
_entity.type
_entity.pdbx_description
1 polymer ?
#
loop_
_entity_poly.entity_id
_entity_poly.type
_entity_poly.pdbx_seq_one_letter_code
_entity_poly.pdbx_strand_id
1 'polypeptide(L)'
;MTQYLQDPALWALIAGTPLAATAIIRGRKARANLRREKAELEKRAADLENNYAEAVQEAHTRAEEATKSALKSAMRTLQGLANEQQLAISKTQDKYGEHQILQDLLEIDHMNSQFGRRAQSIAVLCDGWLGRQRAVASVYDVVRSAKGRIRHYTRVEIRSQSNFALVSRAVEPVALALAELLDNATSYSAPDSPIDITIRTVPKGVCVIIDDAGVGMNEEEKNRADKLLSATHATGVTGLGNPPQFGFAVIGVLAARYGFTVSVDSASPYGGVRAVVLLPRTF
;
A
#
# COMPACT_ATOMS: atom_id res chain seq x y z
N MET A 1 -93.80 33.33 18.00
CA MET A 1 -92.73 32.31 17.86
C MET A 1 -91.46 32.96 17.28
N THR A 2 -91.01 34.10 17.84
CA THR A 2 -89.90 34.91 17.28
C THR A 2 -89.32 35.83 18.37
N GLN A 3 -88.37 35.33 19.17
CA GLN A 3 -87.60 36.17 20.10
C GLN A 3 -86.11 35.77 20.22
N TYR A 4 -85.64 34.85 19.38
CA TYR A 4 -84.25 34.38 19.38
C TYR A 4 -83.30 35.18 18.47
N LEU A 5 -83.79 36.17 17.73
CA LEU A 5 -83.02 36.90 16.70
C LEU A 5 -82.37 38.21 17.19
N GLN A 6 -82.61 38.64 18.43
CA GLN A 6 -82.14 39.92 18.99
C GLN A 6 -81.02 39.78 20.05
N ASP A 7 -80.49 38.58 20.28
CA ASP A 7 -79.39 38.38 21.23
C ASP A 7 -78.03 38.76 20.57
N PRO A 8 -77.36 39.84 21.02
CA PRO A 8 -76.06 40.24 20.48
C PRO A 8 -74.95 39.19 20.70
N ALA A 9 -75.09 38.32 21.71
CA ALA A 9 -74.14 37.23 21.94
C ALA A 9 -74.23 36.14 20.85
N LEU A 10 -75.44 35.89 20.34
CA LEU A 10 -75.69 34.91 19.28
C LEU A 10 -75.11 35.39 17.95
N TRP A 11 -75.24 36.69 17.64
CA TRP A 11 -74.58 37.30 16.47
C TRP A 11 -73.05 37.34 16.59
N ALA A 12 -72.50 37.57 17.79
CA ALA A 12 -71.05 37.49 18.02
C ALA A 12 -70.50 36.06 17.84
N LEU A 13 -71.25 35.03 18.23
CA LEU A 13 -70.91 33.62 17.99
C LEU A 13 -70.99 33.24 16.51
N ILE A 14 -72.06 33.67 15.82
CA ILE A 14 -72.25 33.42 14.39
C ILE A 14 -71.22 34.15 13.53
N ALA A 15 -70.81 35.37 13.90
CA ALA A 15 -69.79 36.14 13.18
C ALA A 15 -68.35 35.77 13.59
N GLY A 16 -68.11 35.40 14.84
CA GLY A 16 -66.78 35.06 15.37
C GLY A 16 -66.28 33.68 14.94
N THR A 17 -67.18 32.70 14.78
CA THR A 17 -66.83 31.34 14.33
C THR A 17 -66.21 31.26 12.92
N PRO A 18 -66.72 31.93 11.87
CA PRO A 18 -66.08 31.95 10.55
C PRO A 18 -64.74 32.72 10.56
N LEU A 19 -64.59 33.76 11.39
CA LEU A 19 -63.31 34.45 11.59
C LEU A 19 -62.26 33.53 12.25
N ALA A 20 -62.63 32.81 13.31
CA ALA A 20 -61.74 31.83 13.94
C ALA A 20 -61.40 30.66 12.99
N ALA A 21 -62.39 30.15 12.24
CA ALA A 21 -62.18 29.08 11.27
C ALA A 21 -61.22 29.50 10.13
N THR A 22 -61.38 30.71 9.59
CA THR A 22 -60.49 31.25 8.56
C THR A 22 -59.07 31.50 9.08
N ALA A 23 -58.92 31.97 10.32
CA ALA A 23 -57.61 32.11 10.97
C ALA A 23 -56.92 30.74 11.17
N ILE A 24 -57.66 29.72 11.61
CA ILE A 24 -57.14 28.35 11.76
C ILE A 24 -56.74 27.75 10.40
N ILE A 25 -57.56 27.92 9.37
CA ILE A 25 -57.26 27.44 8.00
C ILE A 25 -56.01 28.13 7.45
N ARG A 26 -55.91 29.46 7.58
CA ARG A 26 -54.72 30.23 7.18
C ARG A 26 -53.48 29.76 7.95
N GLY A 27 -53.57 29.56 9.26
CA GLY A 27 -52.48 29.07 10.09
C GLY A 27 -52.06 27.62 9.79
N ARG A 28 -53.00 26.75 9.37
CA ARG A 28 -52.69 25.40 8.88
C ARG A 28 -51.98 25.45 7.54
N LYS A 29 -52.44 26.30 6.61
CA LYS A 29 -51.82 26.49 5.29
C LYS A 29 -50.40 27.05 5.40
N ALA A 30 -50.18 28.04 6.28
CA ALA A 30 -48.86 28.59 6.55
C ALA A 30 -47.89 27.53 7.11
N ARG A 31 -48.34 26.72 8.08
CA ARG A 31 -47.54 25.61 8.63
C ARG A 31 -47.26 24.51 7.60
N ALA A 32 -48.20 24.21 6.72
CA ALA A 32 -47.99 23.26 5.63
C ALA A 32 -46.95 23.78 4.62
N ASN A 33 -46.98 25.06 4.28
CA ASN A 33 -45.98 25.69 3.41
C ASN A 33 -44.59 25.67 4.05
N LEU A 34 -44.46 26.07 5.32
CA LEU A 34 -43.19 26.01 6.06
C LEU A 34 -42.62 24.59 6.15
N ARG A 35 -43.48 23.57 6.32
CA ARG A 35 -43.04 22.16 6.32
C ARG A 35 -42.51 21.73 4.94
N ARG A 36 -43.14 22.18 3.86
CA ARG A 36 -42.68 21.89 2.49
C ARG A 36 -41.35 22.57 2.21
N GLU A 37 -41.23 23.84 2.56
CA GLU A 37 -39.99 24.61 2.40
C GLU A 37 -38.85 24.02 3.24
N LYS A 38 -39.12 23.64 4.49
CA LYS A 38 -38.17 22.93 5.34
C LYS A 38 -37.73 21.60 4.71
N ALA A 39 -38.66 20.78 4.23
CA ALA A 39 -38.33 19.51 3.60
C ALA A 39 -37.53 19.70 2.30
N GLU A 40 -37.81 20.75 1.54
CA GLU A 40 -37.05 21.11 0.35
C GLU A 40 -35.63 21.57 0.69
N LEU A 41 -35.46 22.38 1.73
CA LEU A 41 -34.15 22.79 2.23
C LEU A 41 -33.35 21.61 2.77
N GLU A 42 -33.98 20.70 3.52
CA GLU A 42 -33.34 19.46 4.01
C GLU A 42 -32.88 18.59 2.84
N LYS A 43 -33.71 18.44 1.80
CA LYS A 43 -33.32 17.72 0.58
C LYS A 43 -32.14 18.39 -0.13
N ARG A 44 -32.19 19.71 -0.33
CA ARG A 44 -31.09 20.45 -0.97
C ARG A 44 -29.79 20.37 -0.17
N ALA A 45 -29.87 20.39 1.16
CA ALA A 45 -28.70 20.24 2.03
C ALA A 45 -28.08 18.84 1.88
N ALA A 46 -28.91 17.78 1.89
CA ALA A 46 -28.45 16.41 1.68
C ALA A 46 -27.85 16.22 0.27
N ASP A 47 -28.47 16.77 -0.76
CA ASP A 47 -27.95 16.73 -2.13
C ASP A 47 -26.61 17.47 -2.25
N LEU A 48 -26.45 18.61 -1.57
CA LEU A 48 -25.19 19.36 -1.53
C LEU A 48 -24.08 18.59 -0.82
N GLU A 49 -24.39 17.96 0.32
CA GLU A 49 -23.43 17.16 1.10
C GLU A 49 -22.93 15.95 0.29
N ASN A 50 -23.84 15.25 -0.39
CA ASN A 50 -23.48 14.13 -1.28
C ASN A 50 -22.61 14.59 -2.46
N ASN A 51 -23.01 15.67 -3.14
CA ASN A 51 -22.24 16.21 -4.27
C ASN A 51 -20.85 16.71 -3.83
N TYR A 52 -20.75 17.31 -2.65
CA TYR A 52 -19.47 17.74 -2.09
C TYR A 52 -18.59 16.53 -1.74
N ALA A 53 -19.14 15.50 -1.10
CA ALA A 53 -18.42 14.27 -0.79
C ALA A 53 -17.92 13.57 -2.06
N GLU A 54 -18.75 13.50 -3.11
CA GLU A 54 -18.37 12.95 -4.41
C GLU A 54 -17.27 13.78 -5.08
N ALA A 55 -17.40 15.11 -5.11
CA ALA A 55 -16.40 16.00 -5.70
C ALA A 55 -15.06 15.94 -4.95
N VAL A 56 -15.08 15.85 -3.62
CA VAL A 56 -13.87 15.68 -2.81
C VAL A 56 -13.22 14.32 -3.08
N GLN A 57 -14.01 13.24 -3.13
CA GLN A 57 -13.50 11.91 -3.44
C GLN A 57 -12.88 11.85 -4.83
N GLU A 58 -13.54 12.46 -5.83
CA GLU A 58 -13.03 12.52 -7.19
C GLU A 58 -11.75 13.38 -7.29
N ALA A 59 -11.70 14.51 -6.59
CA ALA A 59 -10.48 15.31 -6.50
C ALA A 59 -9.33 14.53 -5.84
N HIS A 60 -9.63 13.75 -4.80
CA HIS A 60 -8.65 12.89 -4.13
C HIS A 60 -8.11 11.80 -5.06
N THR A 61 -9.00 11.07 -5.75
CA THR A 61 -8.57 10.02 -6.70
C THR A 61 -7.77 10.59 -7.85
N ARG A 62 -8.18 11.72 -8.44
CA ARG A 62 -7.42 12.39 -9.50
C ARG A 62 -6.03 12.84 -9.02
N ALA A 63 -5.94 13.38 -7.80
CA ALA A 63 -4.65 13.76 -7.21
C ALA A 63 -3.76 12.53 -7.00
N GLU A 64 -4.30 11.43 -6.47
CA GLU A 64 -3.57 10.17 -6.29
C GLU A 64 -3.05 9.60 -7.61
N GLU A 65 -3.88 9.57 -8.66
CA GLU A 65 -3.49 9.12 -9.98
C GLU A 65 -2.40 10.00 -10.59
N ALA A 66 -2.51 11.33 -10.45
CA ALA A 66 -1.50 12.28 -10.93
C ALA A 66 -0.16 12.07 -10.20
N THR A 67 -0.18 11.93 -8.87
CA THR A 67 1.03 11.63 -8.07
C THR A 67 1.64 10.30 -8.47
N LYS A 68 0.81 9.25 -8.63
CA LYS A 68 1.25 7.91 -9.05
C LYS A 68 1.93 7.97 -10.42
N SER A 69 1.33 8.68 -11.37
CA SER A 69 1.87 8.85 -12.73
C SER A 69 3.20 9.60 -12.73
N ALA A 70 3.28 10.73 -12.00
CA ALA A 70 4.51 11.51 -11.88
C ALA A 70 5.64 10.69 -11.23
N LEU A 71 5.34 9.98 -10.14
CA LEU A 71 6.32 9.14 -9.45
C LEU A 71 6.77 7.96 -10.31
N LYS A 72 5.85 7.29 -11.02
CA LYS A 72 6.18 6.24 -12.00
C LYS A 72 7.15 6.75 -13.05
N SER A 73 6.88 7.93 -13.62
CA SER A 73 7.73 8.54 -14.65
C SER A 73 9.12 8.85 -14.09
N ALA A 74 9.20 9.48 -12.92
CA ALA A 74 10.47 9.79 -12.25
C ALA A 74 11.28 8.52 -11.96
N MET A 75 10.66 7.48 -11.39
CA MET A 75 11.34 6.22 -11.11
C MET A 75 11.82 5.50 -12.37
N ARG A 76 11.04 5.55 -13.46
CA ARG A 76 11.48 5.01 -14.76
C ARG A 76 12.72 5.73 -15.28
N THR A 77 12.78 7.05 -15.14
CA THR A 77 13.96 7.84 -15.50
C THR A 77 15.18 7.47 -14.66
N LEU A 78 15.02 7.35 -13.34
CA LEU A 78 16.11 6.92 -12.44
C LEU A 78 16.58 5.49 -12.76
N GLN A 79 15.67 4.58 -13.11
CA GLN A 79 16.01 3.24 -13.55
C GLN A 79 16.80 3.24 -14.87
N GLY A 80 16.47 4.14 -15.79
CA GLY A 80 17.24 4.35 -17.02
C GLY A 80 18.67 4.79 -16.73
N LEU A 81 18.84 5.82 -15.90
CA LEU A 81 20.15 6.33 -15.48
C LEU A 81 20.98 5.25 -14.76
N ALA A 82 20.36 4.45 -13.89
CA ALA A 82 21.03 3.34 -13.23
C ALA A 82 21.55 2.30 -14.24
N ASN A 83 20.76 1.97 -15.28
CA ASN A 83 21.20 1.06 -16.33
C ASN A 83 22.35 1.64 -17.16
N GLU A 84 22.34 2.95 -17.44
CA GLU A 84 23.45 3.63 -18.13
C GLU A 84 24.74 3.61 -17.30
N GLN A 85 24.64 3.87 -16.00
CA GLN A 85 25.77 3.78 -15.06
C GLN A 85 26.32 2.35 -15.01
N GLN A 86 25.45 1.34 -14.95
CA GLN A 86 25.85 -0.07 -14.97
C GLN A 86 26.68 -0.38 -16.22
N LEU A 87 26.22 0.06 -17.39
CA LEU A 87 26.93 -0.16 -18.64
C LEU A 87 28.29 0.54 -18.67
N ALA A 88 28.39 1.75 -18.12
CA ALA A 88 29.64 2.49 -18.02
C ALA A 88 30.64 1.80 -17.07
N ILE A 89 30.16 1.30 -15.93
CA ILE A 89 30.97 0.56 -14.96
C ILE A 89 31.48 -0.75 -15.59
N SER A 90 30.60 -1.54 -16.22
CA SER A 90 31.01 -2.78 -16.90
C SER A 90 32.07 -2.54 -17.98
N LYS A 91 31.91 -1.52 -18.83
CA LYS A 91 32.94 -1.14 -19.82
C LYS A 91 34.28 -0.77 -19.18
N THR A 92 34.24 -0.16 -18.01
CA THR A 92 35.44 0.26 -17.27
C THR A 92 36.10 -0.96 -16.61
N GLN A 93 35.31 -1.89 -16.06
CA GLN A 93 35.80 -3.18 -15.56
C GLN A 93 36.49 -3.99 -16.66
N ASP A 94 35.88 -4.09 -17.84
CA ASP A 94 36.47 -4.78 -19.00
C ASP A 94 37.82 -4.16 -19.40
N LYS A 95 37.94 -2.82 -19.29
CA LYS A 95 39.15 -2.08 -19.66
C LYS A 95 40.27 -2.18 -18.62
N TYR A 96 39.95 -2.32 -17.34
CA TYR A 96 40.90 -2.23 -16.21
C TYR A 96 40.88 -3.46 -15.29
N GLY A 97 40.39 -4.61 -15.76
CA GLY A 97 40.14 -5.81 -14.93
C GLY A 97 41.35 -6.41 -14.21
N GLU A 98 42.58 -6.09 -14.62
CA GLU A 98 43.80 -6.52 -13.93
C GLU A 98 44.33 -5.51 -12.90
N HIS A 99 43.70 -4.33 -12.80
CA HIS A 99 44.16 -3.25 -11.93
C HIS A 99 43.45 -3.30 -10.56
N GLN A 100 44.11 -2.81 -9.51
CA GLN A 100 43.53 -2.69 -8.16
C GLN A 100 42.20 -1.89 -8.11
N ILE A 101 41.89 -1.11 -9.16
CA ILE A 101 40.64 -0.34 -9.27
C ILE A 101 39.41 -1.23 -9.46
N LEU A 102 39.60 -2.51 -9.83
CA LEU A 102 38.48 -3.43 -10.02
C LEU A 102 37.64 -3.58 -8.74
N GLN A 103 38.26 -3.58 -7.56
CA GLN A 103 37.54 -3.67 -6.30
C GLN A 103 36.63 -2.45 -6.09
N ASP A 104 37.16 -1.25 -6.28
CA ASP A 104 36.39 0.00 -6.19
C ASP A 104 35.25 0.03 -7.23
N LEU A 105 35.51 -0.45 -8.45
CA LEU A 105 34.48 -0.55 -9.49
C LEU A 105 33.37 -1.54 -9.12
N LEU A 106 33.69 -2.66 -8.49
CA LEU A 106 32.70 -3.63 -8.01
C LEU A 106 31.83 -3.03 -6.89
N GLU A 107 32.40 -2.22 -6.00
CA GLU A 107 31.64 -1.50 -4.98
C GLU A 107 30.68 -0.47 -5.60
N ILE A 108 31.14 0.28 -6.59
CA ILE A 108 30.30 1.24 -7.33
C ILE A 108 29.18 0.52 -8.08
N ASP A 109 29.48 -0.60 -8.73
CA ASP A 109 28.50 -1.45 -9.41
C ASP A 109 27.38 -1.91 -8.47
N HIS A 110 27.78 -2.34 -7.27
CA HIS A 110 26.85 -2.79 -6.24
C HIS A 110 25.98 -1.64 -5.74
N MET A 111 26.54 -0.45 -5.51
CA MET A 111 25.76 0.73 -5.13
C MET A 111 24.77 1.14 -6.23
N ASN A 112 25.18 1.09 -7.50
CA ASN A 112 24.32 1.39 -8.63
C ASN A 112 23.17 0.38 -8.77
N SER A 113 23.46 -0.91 -8.58
CA SER A 113 22.45 -1.98 -8.54
C SER A 113 21.43 -1.77 -7.42
N GLN A 114 21.87 -1.34 -6.23
CA GLN A 114 20.97 -1.00 -5.12
C GLN A 114 20.09 0.21 -5.46
N PHE A 115 20.64 1.24 -6.10
CA PHE A 115 19.89 2.41 -6.55
C PHE A 115 18.82 2.04 -7.58
N GLY A 116 19.19 1.28 -8.61
CA GLY A 116 18.27 0.77 -9.63
C GLY A 116 17.14 -0.08 -9.03
N ARG A 117 17.44 -0.91 -8.02
CA ARG A 117 16.43 -1.67 -7.27
C ARG A 117 15.45 -0.75 -6.55
N ARG A 118 15.93 0.26 -5.82
CA ARG A 118 15.04 1.19 -5.09
C ARG A 118 14.09 1.90 -6.03
N ALA A 119 14.58 2.35 -7.18
CA ALA A 119 13.74 2.95 -8.22
C ALA A 119 12.69 1.95 -8.74
N GLN A 120 13.09 0.70 -9.02
CA GLN A 120 12.19 -0.37 -9.46
C GLN A 120 11.10 -0.66 -8.42
N SER A 121 11.44 -0.76 -7.12
CA SER A 121 10.49 -0.99 -6.03
C SER A 121 9.43 0.10 -5.97
N ILE A 122 9.83 1.37 -6.01
CA ILE A 122 8.87 2.49 -5.98
C ILE A 122 8.03 2.51 -7.26
N ALA A 123 8.61 2.16 -8.41
CA ALA A 123 7.84 2.03 -9.66
C ALA A 123 6.72 0.98 -9.54
N VAL A 124 6.95 -0.15 -8.86
CA VAL A 124 5.94 -1.21 -8.67
C VAL A 124 4.69 -0.70 -7.96
N LEU A 125 4.87 0.12 -6.92
CA LEU A 125 3.76 0.80 -6.21
C LEU A 125 2.96 1.71 -7.14
N CYS A 126 3.60 2.20 -8.20
CA CYS A 126 2.98 3.04 -9.20
C CYS A 126 2.45 2.25 -10.43
N ASP A 127 2.09 0.98 -10.24
CA ASP A 127 1.73 0.04 -11.32
C ASP A 127 2.79 -0.05 -12.43
N GLY A 128 4.05 0.17 -12.05
CA GLY A 128 5.20 -0.08 -12.91
C GLY A 128 5.37 -1.56 -13.20
N TRP A 129 5.91 -1.82 -14.38
CA TRP A 129 6.35 -3.15 -14.79
C TRP A 129 7.72 -3.44 -14.18
N LEU A 130 7.95 -4.67 -13.72
CA LEU A 130 9.20 -5.09 -13.05
C LEU A 130 10.41 -5.24 -13.99
N GLY A 131 10.28 -4.91 -15.26
CA GLY A 131 11.35 -5.10 -16.25
C GLY A 131 11.38 -6.53 -16.77
N ARG A 132 12.58 -7.05 -17.08
CA ARG A 132 12.70 -8.28 -17.88
C ARG A 132 12.32 -9.54 -17.08
N GLN A 133 11.51 -10.40 -17.68
CA GLN A 133 11.22 -11.73 -17.15
C GLN A 133 12.50 -12.58 -17.12
N ARG A 134 12.79 -13.18 -15.96
CA ARG A 134 13.97 -14.06 -15.77
C ARG A 134 13.63 -15.49 -16.18
N ALA A 135 14.65 -16.30 -16.45
CA ALA A 135 14.45 -17.73 -16.67
C ALA A 135 14.04 -18.43 -15.37
N VAL A 136 13.51 -19.66 -15.48
CA VAL A 136 13.22 -20.54 -14.33
C VAL A 136 14.46 -20.66 -13.45
N ALA A 137 14.28 -20.56 -12.13
CA ALA A 137 15.38 -20.57 -11.17
C ALA A 137 14.97 -21.29 -9.87
N SER A 138 15.94 -21.89 -9.16
CA SER A 138 15.68 -22.47 -7.85
C SER A 138 15.34 -21.39 -6.83
N VAL A 139 14.53 -21.70 -5.81
CA VAL A 139 14.25 -20.77 -4.71
C VAL A 139 15.55 -20.34 -4.02
N TYR A 140 16.51 -21.25 -3.90
CA TYR A 140 17.83 -20.93 -3.37
C TYR A 140 18.55 -19.86 -4.20
N ASP A 141 18.56 -19.97 -5.53
CA ASP A 141 19.17 -18.97 -6.42
C ASP A 141 18.44 -17.62 -6.36
N VAL A 142 17.12 -17.64 -6.19
CA VAL A 142 16.32 -16.43 -6.03
C VAL A 142 16.65 -15.73 -4.70
N VAL A 143 16.75 -16.49 -3.60
CA VAL A 143 17.20 -15.97 -2.30
C VAL A 143 18.64 -15.44 -2.39
N ARG A 144 19.55 -16.16 -3.05
CA ARG A 144 20.93 -15.72 -3.27
C ARG A 144 21.00 -14.44 -4.10
N SER A 145 20.17 -14.34 -5.14
CA SER A 145 20.04 -13.12 -5.94
C SER A 145 19.52 -11.96 -5.10
N ALA A 146 18.49 -12.18 -4.28
CA ALA A 146 17.94 -11.16 -3.38
C ALA A 146 18.99 -10.68 -2.36
N LYS A 147 19.74 -11.60 -1.75
CA LYS A 147 20.87 -11.31 -0.87
C LYS A 147 21.89 -10.40 -1.56
N GLY A 148 22.24 -10.67 -2.82
CA GLY A 148 23.19 -9.84 -3.58
C GLY A 148 22.70 -8.43 -3.91
N ARG A 149 21.44 -8.06 -3.60
CA ARG A 149 20.85 -6.76 -3.94
C ARG A 149 20.75 -5.79 -2.74
N ILE A 150 21.24 -6.17 -1.57
CA ILE A 150 21.19 -5.35 -0.35
C ILE A 150 22.59 -4.89 0.06
N ARG A 151 22.66 -3.80 0.83
CA ARG A 151 23.93 -3.23 1.28
C ARG A 151 24.70 -4.21 2.18
N HIS A 152 24.03 -4.73 3.20
CA HIS A 152 24.64 -5.54 4.25
C HIS A 152 24.53 -7.05 3.96
N TYR A 153 24.73 -7.45 2.71
CA TYR A 153 24.55 -8.83 2.26
C TYR A 153 25.45 -9.84 2.99
N THR A 154 26.62 -9.41 3.47
CA THR A 154 27.57 -10.27 4.19
C THR A 154 26.99 -10.84 5.49
N ARG A 155 25.99 -10.18 6.08
CA ARG A 155 25.30 -10.61 7.31
C ARG A 155 24.23 -11.67 7.09
N VAL A 156 23.90 -11.98 5.84
CA VAL A 156 22.80 -12.89 5.51
C VAL A 156 23.33 -14.31 5.31
N GLU A 157 22.84 -15.25 6.10
CA GLU A 157 23.24 -16.65 6.08
C GLU A 157 22.08 -17.56 5.65
N ILE A 158 22.29 -18.33 4.57
CA ILE A 158 21.26 -19.26 4.05
C ILE A 158 21.54 -20.64 4.64
N ARG A 159 20.69 -21.09 5.58
CA ARG A 159 20.90 -22.30 6.40
C ARG A 159 20.44 -23.60 5.75
N SER A 160 19.62 -23.52 4.69
CA SER A 160 19.05 -24.70 4.04
C SER A 160 18.79 -24.46 2.56
N GLN A 161 18.76 -25.57 1.81
CA GLN A 161 18.48 -25.59 0.38
C GLN A 161 17.21 -26.40 0.10
N SER A 162 16.51 -26.05 -0.96
CA SER A 162 15.36 -26.79 -1.46
C SER A 162 15.47 -26.91 -2.99
N ASN A 163 15.06 -28.06 -3.53
CA ASN A 163 15.00 -28.30 -4.97
C ASN A 163 13.75 -27.67 -5.63
N PHE A 164 13.01 -26.82 -4.91
CA PHE A 164 11.87 -26.09 -5.45
C PHE A 164 12.34 -25.04 -6.46
N ALA A 165 11.75 -25.02 -7.65
CA ALA A 165 12.02 -24.04 -8.69
C ALA A 165 10.81 -23.12 -8.89
N LEU A 166 11.08 -21.86 -9.23
CA LEU A 166 10.08 -20.85 -9.57
C LEU A 166 9.98 -20.69 -11.08
N VAL A 167 8.76 -20.60 -11.60
CA VAL A 167 8.49 -20.23 -12.98
C VAL A 167 8.99 -18.82 -13.27
N SER A 168 9.37 -18.60 -14.52
CA SER A 168 9.97 -17.35 -15.02
C SER A 168 9.25 -16.06 -14.58
N ARG A 169 7.91 -16.07 -14.52
CA ARG A 169 7.10 -14.90 -14.12
C ARG A 169 7.21 -14.54 -12.64
N ALA A 170 7.58 -15.49 -11.78
CA ALA A 170 7.64 -15.31 -10.32
C ALA A 170 9.04 -14.95 -9.81
N VAL A 171 10.09 -15.25 -10.58
CA VAL A 171 11.49 -15.09 -10.16
C VAL A 171 11.82 -13.65 -9.75
N GLU A 172 11.56 -12.66 -10.61
CA GLU A 172 11.88 -11.26 -10.30
C GLU A 172 11.00 -10.66 -9.19
N PRO A 173 9.66 -10.86 -9.18
CA PRO A 173 8.81 -10.44 -8.06
C PRO A 173 9.24 -10.99 -6.71
N VAL A 174 9.56 -12.29 -6.64
CA VAL A 174 9.99 -12.93 -5.39
C VAL A 174 11.37 -12.45 -4.98
N ALA A 175 12.31 -12.30 -5.93
CA ALA A 175 13.63 -11.73 -5.65
C ALA A 175 13.53 -10.30 -5.07
N LEU A 176 12.63 -9.48 -5.62
CA LEU A 176 12.43 -8.11 -5.15
C LEU A 176 11.81 -8.07 -3.75
N ALA A 177 10.76 -8.88 -3.51
CA ALA A 177 10.14 -8.97 -2.20
C ALA A 177 11.12 -9.46 -1.12
N LEU A 178 11.91 -10.49 -1.43
CA LEU A 178 12.95 -10.97 -0.53
C LEU A 178 14.04 -9.91 -0.29
N ALA A 179 14.43 -9.16 -1.32
CA ALA A 179 15.42 -8.10 -1.16
C ALA A 179 14.90 -6.99 -0.21
N GLU A 180 13.63 -6.59 -0.30
CA GLU A 180 13.04 -5.63 0.64
C GLU A 180 12.98 -6.18 2.07
N LEU A 181 12.62 -7.47 2.25
CA LEU A 181 12.61 -8.09 3.57
C LEU A 181 14.01 -8.17 4.20
N LEU A 182 15.02 -8.56 3.42
CA LEU A 182 16.40 -8.68 3.92
C LEU A 182 17.02 -7.31 4.21
N ASP A 183 16.68 -6.30 3.41
CA ASP A 183 17.11 -4.93 3.63
C ASP A 183 16.49 -4.34 4.91
N ASN A 184 15.21 -4.63 5.18
CA ASN A 184 14.58 -4.32 6.46
C ASN A 184 15.26 -5.06 7.61
N ALA A 185 15.38 -6.38 7.53
CA ALA A 185 15.97 -7.21 8.58
C ALA A 185 17.38 -6.74 8.96
N THR A 186 18.23 -6.46 7.97
CA THR A 186 19.58 -5.94 8.19
C THR A 186 19.61 -4.51 8.73
N SER A 187 18.65 -3.65 8.35
CA SER A 187 18.59 -2.26 8.82
C SER A 187 18.11 -2.12 10.26
N TYR A 188 17.21 -3.00 10.71
CA TYR A 188 16.63 -2.97 12.06
C TYR A 188 17.35 -3.87 13.07
N SER A 189 18.32 -4.67 12.61
CA SER A 189 19.16 -5.52 13.45
C SER A 189 20.49 -4.85 13.77
N ALA A 190 21.03 -5.12 14.96
CA ALA A 190 22.34 -4.60 15.37
C ALA A 190 23.44 -4.95 14.35
N PRO A 191 24.47 -4.09 14.14
CA PRO A 191 25.41 -4.21 13.02
C PRO A 191 26.09 -5.58 12.86
N ASP A 192 26.37 -6.27 13.95
CA ASP A 192 27.07 -7.57 13.96
C ASP A 192 26.13 -8.77 14.06
N SER A 193 24.81 -8.55 14.11
CA SER A 193 23.84 -9.63 14.20
C SER A 193 23.60 -10.27 12.82
N PRO A 194 23.68 -11.62 12.73
CA PRO A 194 23.39 -12.33 11.49
C PRO A 194 21.89 -12.34 11.20
N ILE A 195 21.54 -12.45 9.91
CA ILE A 195 20.18 -12.66 9.43
C ILE A 195 20.11 -14.07 8.85
N ASP A 196 19.31 -14.94 9.46
CA ASP A 196 19.21 -16.33 9.05
C ASP A 196 18.05 -16.54 8.09
N ILE A 197 18.32 -17.24 6.99
CA ILE A 197 17.32 -17.67 6.03
C ILE A 197 17.19 -19.19 6.05
N THR A 198 15.96 -19.66 6.25
CA THR A 198 15.60 -21.08 6.16
C THR A 198 14.58 -21.30 5.06
N ILE A 199 14.84 -22.24 4.15
CA ILE A 199 13.93 -22.64 3.07
C ILE A 199 13.33 -23.99 3.44
N ARG A 200 12.00 -24.06 3.58
CA ARG A 200 11.29 -25.29 3.98
C ARG A 200 10.16 -25.60 3.03
N THR A 201 10.17 -26.82 2.48
CA THR A 201 9.01 -27.34 1.75
C THR A 201 7.87 -27.63 2.73
N VAL A 202 6.67 -27.19 2.38
CA VAL A 202 5.45 -27.37 3.17
C VAL A 202 4.33 -27.95 2.29
N PRO A 203 3.22 -28.48 2.85
CA PRO A 203 2.13 -29.00 2.04
C PRO A 203 1.59 -27.99 1.01
N LYS A 204 1.55 -26.71 1.35
CA LYS A 204 1.05 -25.63 0.48
C LYS A 204 2.06 -25.14 -0.58
N GLY A 205 3.33 -25.55 -0.53
CA GLY A 205 4.38 -25.06 -1.41
C GLY A 205 5.75 -25.02 -0.72
N VAL A 206 6.39 -23.86 -0.71
CA VAL A 206 7.68 -23.65 -0.04
C VAL A 206 7.64 -22.34 0.75
N CYS A 207 8.15 -22.39 1.98
CA CYS A 207 8.33 -21.23 2.83
C CYS A 207 9.79 -20.78 2.81
N VAL A 208 10.01 -19.48 2.63
CA VAL A 208 11.27 -18.81 2.93
C VAL A 208 11.08 -18.05 4.24
N ILE A 209 11.79 -18.46 5.28
CA ILE A 209 11.72 -17.90 6.63
C ILE A 209 12.97 -17.06 6.83
N ILE A 210 12.81 -15.80 7.24
CA ILE A 210 13.88 -14.86 7.53
C ILE A 210 13.77 -14.49 9.01
N ASP A 211 14.80 -14.81 9.78
CA ASP A 211 14.89 -14.51 11.21
C ASP A 211 15.95 -13.43 11.44
N ASP A 212 15.54 -12.35 12.10
CA ASP A 212 16.43 -11.25 12.48
C ASP A 212 16.58 -11.13 14.00
N ALA A 213 17.57 -10.34 14.44
CA ALA A 213 17.82 -10.05 15.86
C ALA A 213 17.63 -8.55 16.15
N GLY A 214 16.62 -7.95 15.50
CA GLY A 214 16.28 -6.55 15.66
C GLY A 214 15.44 -6.24 16.90
N VAL A 215 14.99 -4.99 16.97
CA VAL A 215 14.18 -4.45 18.09
C VAL A 215 12.77 -5.06 18.19
N GLY A 216 12.38 -5.90 17.23
CA GLY A 216 11.03 -6.45 17.13
C GLY A 216 10.01 -5.43 16.62
N MET A 217 8.72 -5.77 16.73
CA MET A 217 7.60 -4.88 16.44
C MET A 217 6.59 -4.95 17.58
N ASN A 218 6.06 -3.79 17.99
CA ASN A 218 4.91 -3.73 18.87
C ASN A 218 3.61 -4.09 18.10
N GLU A 219 2.49 -4.23 18.82
CA GLU A 219 1.22 -4.65 18.21
C GLU A 219 0.66 -3.64 17.20
N GLU A 220 0.89 -2.34 17.38
CA GLU A 220 0.48 -1.33 16.40
C GLU A 220 1.29 -1.43 15.10
N GLU A 221 2.60 -1.67 15.23
CA GLU A 221 3.52 -1.86 14.12
C GLU A 221 3.21 -3.15 13.35
N LYS A 222 2.93 -4.26 14.04
CA LYS A 222 2.48 -5.50 13.41
C LYS A 222 1.18 -5.30 12.64
N ASN A 223 0.17 -4.67 13.26
CA ASN A 223 -1.09 -4.38 12.59
C ASN A 223 -0.92 -3.49 11.36
N ARG A 224 0.02 -2.53 11.41
CA ARG A 224 0.35 -1.68 10.25
C ARG A 224 1.06 -2.50 9.17
N ALA A 225 2.03 -3.32 9.54
CA ALA A 225 2.75 -4.19 8.62
C ALA A 225 1.80 -5.18 7.92
N ASP A 226 0.90 -5.82 8.68
CA ASP A 226 -0.11 -6.74 8.13
C ASP A 226 -1.05 -6.05 7.15
N LYS A 227 -1.46 -4.80 7.41
CA LYS A 227 -2.24 -4.01 6.45
C LYS A 227 -1.46 -3.75 5.16
N LEU A 228 -0.19 -3.37 5.26
CA LEU A 228 0.66 -3.08 4.09
C LEU A 228 0.98 -4.34 3.28
N LEU A 229 1.13 -5.50 3.95
CA LEU A 229 1.41 -6.79 3.32
C LEU A 229 0.15 -7.48 2.78
N SER A 230 -1.04 -7.11 3.28
CA SER A 230 -2.31 -7.67 2.86
C SER A 230 -2.67 -7.27 1.43
N ALA A 231 -2.99 -8.27 0.61
CA ALA A 231 -3.43 -8.08 -0.77
C ALA A 231 -4.73 -7.26 -0.91
N THR A 232 -5.52 -7.12 0.16
CA THR A 232 -6.81 -6.40 0.14
C THR A 232 -6.63 -4.90 0.34
N HIS A 233 -5.50 -4.47 0.89
CA HIS A 233 -5.24 -3.08 1.28
C HIS A 233 -3.98 -2.55 0.59
N ALA A 234 -3.75 -2.89 -0.68
CA ALA A 234 -2.66 -2.31 -1.45
C ALA A 234 -2.78 -0.78 -1.45
N THR A 235 -2.15 -0.14 -0.47
CA THR A 235 -2.23 1.29 -0.22
C THR A 235 -1.54 1.96 -1.39
N GLY A 236 -2.23 2.92 -2.02
CA GLY A 236 -1.59 3.86 -2.92
C GLY A 236 -0.41 4.57 -2.23
N VAL A 237 0.36 5.32 -3.00
CA VAL A 237 1.55 6.05 -2.53
C VAL A 237 1.24 6.98 -1.33
N THR A 238 -0.01 7.41 -1.19
CA THR A 238 -0.56 8.29 -0.14
C THR A 238 -0.73 7.60 1.22
N GLY A 239 -0.84 6.27 1.28
CA GLY A 239 -1.06 5.51 2.52
C GLY A 239 0.20 5.06 3.27
N LEU A 240 1.39 5.46 2.80
CA LEU A 240 2.68 4.93 3.26
C LEU A 240 3.21 5.54 4.57
N GLY A 241 2.47 6.47 5.17
CA GLY A 241 2.88 7.20 6.36
C GLY A 241 3.89 8.33 6.08
N ASN A 242 4.39 8.95 7.15
CA ASN A 242 5.37 10.04 7.09
C ASN A 242 6.49 9.80 8.11
N PRO A 243 7.74 9.50 7.68
CA PRO A 243 8.18 9.34 6.29
C PRO A 243 7.62 8.06 5.64
N PRO A 244 7.48 8.02 4.30
CA PRO A 244 6.87 6.89 3.61
C PRO A 244 7.75 5.63 3.70
N GLN A 245 7.17 4.54 4.20
CA GLN A 245 7.82 3.23 4.29
C GLN A 245 7.43 2.34 3.10
N PHE A 246 8.29 2.30 2.08
CA PHE A 246 7.97 1.61 0.84
C PHE A 246 8.07 0.08 0.94
N GLY A 247 8.96 -0.47 1.79
CA GLY A 247 9.33 -1.90 1.78
C GLY A 247 8.13 -2.85 1.85
N PHE A 248 7.35 -2.82 2.95
CA PHE A 248 6.19 -3.69 3.11
C PHE A 248 5.08 -3.42 2.10
N ALA A 249 4.86 -2.17 1.69
CA ALA A 249 3.87 -1.85 0.68
C ALA A 249 4.22 -2.45 -0.68
N VAL A 250 5.50 -2.39 -1.08
CA VAL A 250 6.00 -3.02 -2.32
C VAL A 250 5.76 -4.51 -2.26
N ILE A 251 6.11 -5.14 -1.13
CA ILE A 251 5.90 -6.57 -0.91
C ILE A 251 4.41 -6.92 -1.02
N GLY A 252 3.52 -6.14 -0.41
CA GLY A 252 2.07 -6.35 -0.48
C GLY A 252 1.52 -6.27 -1.91
N VAL A 253 1.96 -5.28 -2.70
CA VAL A 253 1.58 -5.16 -4.12
C VAL A 253 2.08 -6.36 -4.93
N LEU A 254 3.31 -6.83 -4.68
CA LEU A 254 3.87 -8.00 -5.36
C LEU A 254 3.14 -9.29 -4.95
N ALA A 255 2.89 -9.47 -3.66
CA ALA A 255 2.15 -10.60 -3.10
C ALA A 255 0.76 -10.71 -3.73
N ALA A 256 0.03 -9.59 -3.78
CA ALA A 256 -1.29 -9.49 -4.41
C ALA A 256 -1.25 -9.81 -5.91
N ARG A 257 -0.28 -9.23 -6.62
CA ARG A 257 -0.19 -9.34 -8.09
C ARG A 257 0.24 -10.72 -8.55
N TYR A 258 1.12 -11.39 -7.80
CA TYR A 258 1.74 -12.65 -8.22
C TYR A 258 1.20 -13.87 -7.45
N GLY A 259 0.49 -13.69 -6.34
CA GLY A 259 -0.22 -14.75 -5.63
C GLY A 259 0.63 -15.50 -4.60
N PHE A 260 1.66 -14.87 -4.04
CA PHE A 260 2.37 -15.39 -2.85
C PHE A 260 1.92 -14.63 -1.61
N THR A 261 2.20 -15.15 -0.42
CA THR A 261 1.83 -14.48 0.85
C THR A 261 3.06 -14.20 1.69
N VAL A 262 3.03 -13.09 2.43
CA VAL A 262 4.08 -12.69 3.36
C VAL A 262 3.45 -12.34 4.70
N SER A 263 4.04 -12.81 5.80
CA SER A 263 3.66 -12.43 7.17
C SER A 263 4.88 -12.06 8.00
N VAL A 264 4.68 -11.19 8.99
CA VAL A 264 5.70 -10.75 9.97
C VAL A 264 5.14 -10.74 11.40
N ASP A 265 4.13 -11.58 11.65
CA ASP A 265 3.37 -11.67 12.91
C ASP A 265 4.14 -12.37 14.04
N SER A 266 5.15 -13.16 13.67
CA SER A 266 5.88 -14.06 14.56
C SER A 266 7.18 -13.41 15.06
N ALA A 267 7.54 -13.72 16.31
CA ALA A 267 8.84 -13.35 16.86
C ALA A 267 9.94 -14.28 16.35
N SER A 268 11.10 -13.71 16.05
CA SER A 268 12.31 -14.47 15.76
C SER A 268 12.84 -15.14 17.03
N PRO A 269 13.48 -16.32 16.93
CA PRO A 269 14.21 -16.95 18.04
C PRO A 269 15.29 -16.04 18.65
N TYR A 270 15.76 -15.04 17.91
CA TYR A 270 16.75 -14.06 18.35
C TYR A 270 16.15 -12.81 19.00
N GLY A 271 14.83 -12.78 19.23
CA GLY A 271 14.13 -11.66 19.86
C GLY A 271 13.68 -10.56 18.90
N GLY A 272 14.04 -10.65 17.62
CA GLY A 272 13.61 -9.74 16.56
C GLY A 272 12.33 -10.19 15.84
N VAL A 273 12.26 -9.89 14.55
CA VAL A 273 11.11 -10.22 13.69
C VAL A 273 11.40 -11.49 12.87
N ARG A 274 10.38 -12.35 12.75
CA ARG A 274 10.37 -13.45 11.79
C ARG A 274 9.46 -13.09 10.61
N ALA A 275 10.05 -12.95 9.42
CA ALA A 275 9.30 -12.83 8.19
C ALA A 275 9.14 -14.20 7.51
N VAL A 276 7.93 -14.51 7.06
CA VAL A 276 7.62 -15.78 6.37
C VAL A 276 7.01 -15.48 5.00
N VAL A 277 7.70 -15.90 3.93
CA VAL A 277 7.21 -15.84 2.56
C VAL A 277 6.76 -17.24 2.14
N LEU A 278 5.47 -17.43 1.87
CA LEU A 278 4.91 -18.68 1.35
C LEU A 278 4.70 -18.55 -0.16
N LEU A 279 5.45 -19.35 -0.91
CA LEU A 279 5.33 -19.51 -2.36
C LEU A 279 4.49 -20.77 -2.63
N PRO A 280 3.32 -20.67 -3.28
CA PRO A 280 2.44 -21.82 -3.49
C PRO A 280 3.00 -22.79 -4.54
N ARG A 281 2.54 -24.04 -4.55
CA ARG A 281 3.02 -25.08 -5.50
C ARG A 281 2.88 -24.74 -6.98
N THR A 282 1.99 -23.82 -7.32
CA THR A 282 1.72 -23.37 -8.69
C THR A 282 2.69 -22.29 -9.18
N PHE A 283 3.66 -21.91 -8.34
CA PHE A 283 4.73 -20.97 -8.69
C PHE A 283 5.84 -21.60 -9.50
#